data_AF-D0LFX0-F1
#
_entry.id   AF-D0LFX0-F1
#
_cell.length_a   1.000
_cell.length_b   1.000
_cell.length_c   1.000
_cell.angle_alpha   90.00
_cell.angle_beta   90.00
_cell.angle_gamma   90.00
#
_symmetry.space_group_name_H-M   'P 1'
#
loop_
_entity.id
_entity.type
_entity.pdbx_description
1 polymer ?
#
loop_
_entity_poly.entity_id
_entity_poly.type
_entity_poly.pdbx_seq_one_letter_code
_entity_poly.pdbx_strand_id
1 'polypeptide(L)'
;MIRHLRTVFWLSLSLTVLVACGDDGDDGGIDIDAGEQPGPDSAPTPVEGPLYAVTTQVFGASPADTQSYVIVTDELEGNTELSLDDAIEVPGRALGVGPEDGDVVFVGGTAAPTVTRYDLSADGTLAEGETVSFQGKGLATIGEYGGQFQFISDTKAYFFDGATAQAVIWNPQDMSITGDIQLGDLVLADSTLTFTAAPLRIGDDIITFASWRKGLEVPSQTAVVVIDTTTDQATVAIDTRCGYVRDGIEGDDGMIYLATEAFGSAVYRLNEANAPAPCLLRFDPESGEFDAEFHVELGTLAEGATVGSLVRGPDGSAFVRVLDEDEFAIQPDTNPRVLASAQAWRWARLTLGDEPTITELDADANNGSVIMAELGARNFAFLFDGQSATSFLELSSDGPGAISTKTTGLVFSAVKMR
;
A
#
# COMPACT_ATOMS: atom_id res chain seq x y z
N MET A 1 -9.12 31.55 42.76
CA MET A 1 -7.95 31.49 43.65
C MET A 1 -7.17 30.24 43.27
N ILE A 2 -5.85 30.33 43.11
CA ILE A 2 -4.88 29.29 42.65
C ILE A 2 -4.83 29.17 41.11
N ARG A 3 -4.00 29.95 40.39
CA ARG A 3 -2.52 30.01 40.17
C ARG A 3 -2.03 29.10 39.04
N HIS A 4 -1.66 29.77 37.94
CA HIS A 4 -0.80 29.29 36.85
C HIS A 4 0.55 28.76 37.33
N LEU A 5 1.04 27.70 36.70
CA LEU A 5 2.46 27.37 36.65
C LEU A 5 2.90 27.33 35.17
N ARG A 6 3.76 28.28 34.79
CA ARG A 6 4.54 28.28 33.55
C ARG A 6 5.86 27.58 33.87
N THR A 7 6.19 26.53 33.13
CA THR A 7 7.53 25.93 33.17
C THR A 7 8.29 26.41 31.94
N VAL A 8 9.30 27.25 32.18
CA VAL A 8 10.27 27.72 31.18
C VAL A 8 11.43 26.73 31.22
N PHE A 9 11.69 26.05 30.11
CA PHE A 9 12.85 25.18 29.95
C PHE A 9 13.95 25.97 29.24
N TRP A 10 15.04 26.25 29.97
CA TRP A 10 16.26 26.84 29.44
C TRP A 10 17.16 25.71 28.91
N LEU A 11 17.41 25.69 27.60
CA LEU A 11 18.45 24.83 27.01
C LEU A 11 19.74 25.64 26.90
N SER A 12 20.74 25.29 27.69
CA SER A 12 22.09 25.84 27.64
C SER A 12 22.94 25.10 26.60
N LEU A 13 23.25 25.78 25.50
CA LEU A 13 24.18 25.36 24.46
C LEU A 13 25.62 25.43 25.00
N SER A 14 26.35 24.31 25.02
CA SER A 14 27.78 24.28 25.37
C SER A 14 28.59 23.87 24.13
N LEU A 15 29.17 24.88 23.49
CA LEU A 15 30.11 24.77 22.37
C LEU A 15 31.49 24.47 22.94
N THR A 16 32.12 23.35 22.58
CA THR A 16 33.55 23.11 22.87
C THR A 16 34.33 23.15 21.56
N VAL A 17 35.07 24.25 21.40
CA VAL A 17 36.08 24.43 20.36
C VAL A 17 37.40 23.91 20.93
N LEU A 18 38.02 22.93 20.28
CA LEU A 18 39.42 22.59 20.50
C LEU A 18 40.23 23.04 19.29
N VAL A 19 40.93 24.17 19.48
CA VAL A 19 42.09 24.58 18.71
C VAL A 19 43.30 23.85 19.29
N ALA A 20 44.07 23.17 18.43
CA ALA A 20 45.42 22.74 18.76
C ALA A 20 46.37 23.22 17.66
N CYS A 21 47.17 24.23 18.00
CA CYS A 21 48.41 24.57 17.31
C CYS A 21 49.53 23.66 17.86
N GLY A 22 50.38 23.14 16.98
CA GLY A 22 51.61 22.46 17.33
C GLY A 22 52.63 22.69 16.21
N ASP A 23 53.76 23.28 16.60
CA ASP A 23 54.79 23.93 15.79
C ASP A 23 56.03 23.04 15.59
N ASP A 24 56.68 23.23 14.44
CA ASP A 24 58.06 22.97 13.99
C ASP A 24 58.86 21.71 14.40
N GLY A 25 59.46 21.08 13.38
CA GLY A 25 60.78 20.46 13.49
C GLY A 25 61.12 19.29 12.57
N ASP A 26 61.90 19.59 11.52
CA ASP A 26 63.11 18.88 11.08
C ASP A 26 63.10 18.10 9.75
N ASP A 27 64.15 18.40 8.98
CA ASP A 27 64.47 17.99 7.61
C ASP A 27 64.92 16.53 7.53
N GLY A 28 64.43 15.80 6.54
CA GLY A 28 64.92 14.47 6.20
C GLY A 28 64.33 13.97 4.88
N GLY A 29 65.03 14.24 3.78
CA GLY A 29 64.61 13.85 2.44
C GLY A 29 64.39 12.35 2.27
N ILE A 30 63.28 11.99 1.62
CA ILE A 30 63.00 10.66 1.10
C ILE A 30 62.34 10.84 -0.27
N ASP A 31 62.79 10.01 -1.21
CA ASP A 31 62.40 9.95 -2.63
C ASP A 31 60.89 10.07 -2.86
N ILE A 32 60.55 10.96 -3.79
CA ILE A 32 59.21 11.16 -4.32
C ILE A 32 58.95 10.02 -5.32
N ASP A 33 58.45 8.89 -4.83
CA ASP A 33 57.71 7.98 -5.70
C ASP A 33 56.39 8.67 -6.03
N ALA A 34 56.16 8.92 -7.31
CA ALA A 34 55.02 9.68 -7.81
C ALA A 34 53.74 8.87 -7.54
N GLY A 35 53.18 9.09 -6.35
CA GLY A 35 51.87 8.62 -5.96
C GLY A 35 50.86 8.98 -7.04
N GLU A 36 50.19 7.94 -7.52
CA GLU A 36 49.03 8.02 -8.39
C GLU A 36 48.03 9.00 -7.76
N GLN A 37 47.96 10.17 -8.35
CA GLN A 37 47.02 11.21 -7.99
C GLN A 37 45.61 10.61 -8.17
N PRO A 38 44.71 10.67 -7.17
CA PRO A 38 43.33 10.24 -7.38
C PRO A 38 42.78 11.12 -8.51
N GLY A 39 42.46 10.49 -9.64
CA GLY A 39 41.88 11.19 -10.78
C GLY A 39 40.57 11.87 -10.36
N PRO A 40 40.20 12.99 -11.01
CA PRO A 40 38.93 13.65 -10.73
C PRO A 40 37.79 12.68 -11.05
N ASP A 41 36.90 12.50 -10.08
CA ASP A 41 35.53 12.00 -10.20
C ASP A 41 35.29 11.05 -11.37
N SER A 42 35.55 9.75 -11.15
CA SER A 42 34.92 8.73 -11.99
C SER A 42 33.41 8.91 -11.83
N ALA A 43 32.76 9.40 -12.90
CA ALA A 43 31.31 9.56 -12.91
C ALA A 43 30.66 8.26 -12.45
N PRO A 44 29.58 8.32 -11.65
CA PRO A 44 28.91 7.13 -11.16
C PRO A 44 28.55 6.21 -12.34
N THR A 45 28.84 4.92 -12.20
CA THR A 45 28.51 3.96 -13.26
C THR A 45 27.00 3.79 -13.28
N PRO A 46 26.32 4.04 -14.42
CA PRO A 46 24.88 3.88 -14.49
C PRO A 46 24.46 2.45 -14.18
N VAL A 47 23.42 2.28 -13.37
CA VAL A 47 22.77 0.98 -13.20
C VAL A 47 21.91 0.71 -14.45
N GLU A 48 22.17 -0.43 -15.10
CA GLU A 48 21.40 -0.89 -16.27
C GLU A 48 20.33 -1.90 -15.83
N GLY A 49 19.15 -1.82 -16.41
CA GLY A 49 18.03 -2.72 -16.09
C GLY A 49 16.95 -2.07 -15.23
N PRO A 50 15.91 -2.83 -14.87
CA PRO A 50 14.79 -2.30 -14.11
C PRO A 50 15.19 -2.01 -12.67
N LEU A 51 14.63 -0.95 -12.10
CA LEU A 51 14.80 -0.59 -10.69
C LEU A 51 13.44 -0.47 -10.01
N TYR A 52 13.40 -0.88 -8.75
CA TYR A 52 12.20 -0.88 -7.93
C TYR A 52 12.49 -0.17 -6.61
N ALA A 53 11.51 0.59 -6.14
CA ALA A 53 11.52 1.09 -4.77
C ALA A 53 10.53 0.28 -3.93
N VAL A 54 11.03 -0.36 -2.87
CA VAL A 54 10.24 -1.15 -1.93
C VAL A 54 10.24 -0.43 -0.58
N THR A 55 9.05 -0.15 -0.05
CA THR A 55 8.92 0.48 1.28
C THR A 55 8.46 -0.54 2.31
N THR A 56 9.35 -0.86 3.24
CA THR A 56 9.08 -1.82 4.33
C THR A 56 9.03 -1.13 5.69
N GLN A 57 8.27 -1.71 6.63
CA GLN A 57 8.04 -1.21 7.98
C GLN A 57 8.54 -2.21 9.01
N VAL A 58 9.52 -1.80 9.81
CA VAL A 58 10.06 -2.57 10.92
C VAL A 58 9.46 -2.06 12.23
N PHE A 59 8.81 -2.95 12.96
CA PHE A 59 8.15 -2.62 14.22
C PHE A 59 9.13 -2.71 15.38
N GLY A 60 9.25 -1.62 16.14
CA GLY A 60 9.96 -1.64 17.42
C GLY A 60 9.06 -2.12 18.57
N ALA A 61 9.56 -1.97 19.80
CA ALA A 61 8.85 -2.42 21.00
C ALA A 61 7.54 -1.64 21.27
N SER A 62 7.45 -0.41 20.76
CA SER A 62 6.24 0.41 20.80
C SER A 62 5.94 1.01 19.41
N PRO A 63 4.71 1.49 19.16
CA PRO A 63 4.36 2.13 17.89
C PRO A 63 5.20 3.37 17.56
N ALA A 64 5.78 4.03 18.56
CA ALA A 64 6.67 5.17 18.36
C ALA A 64 8.07 4.76 17.89
N ASP A 65 8.42 3.48 18.05
CA ASP A 65 9.69 2.89 17.63
C ASP A 65 9.58 2.23 16.24
N THR A 66 8.41 2.31 15.58
CA THR A 66 8.26 1.85 14.20
C THR A 66 9.13 2.71 13.28
N GLN A 67 9.89 2.05 12.41
CA GLN A 67 10.77 2.67 11.44
C GLN A 67 10.46 2.09 10.06
N SER A 68 10.37 2.94 9.05
CA SER A 68 10.24 2.50 7.67
C SER A 68 11.53 2.69 6.90
N TYR A 69 11.71 1.89 5.86
CA TYR A 69 12.88 1.87 5.01
C TYR A 69 12.42 1.89 3.55
N VAL A 70 12.98 2.80 2.75
CA VAL A 70 12.80 2.81 1.29
C VAL A 70 14.05 2.20 0.66
N ILE A 71 13.90 1.01 0.10
CA ILE A 71 14.96 0.22 -0.51
C ILE A 71 14.87 0.44 -2.02
N VAL A 72 15.98 0.78 -2.68
CA VAL A 72 16.09 0.70 -4.14
C VAL A 72 16.80 -0.59 -4.51
N THR A 73 16.23 -1.36 -5.44
CA THR A 73 16.76 -2.67 -5.83
C THR A 73 16.43 -2.99 -7.28
N ASP A 74 17.30 -3.74 -7.94
CA ASP A 74 17.08 -4.44 -9.21
C ASP A 74 16.73 -5.94 -9.01
N GLU A 75 16.69 -6.40 -7.75
CA GLU A 75 16.54 -7.81 -7.38
C GLU A 75 15.14 -8.12 -6.84
N LEU A 76 14.20 -8.42 -7.73
CA LEU A 76 12.88 -8.99 -7.35
C LEU A 76 12.77 -10.49 -7.57
N GLU A 77 13.89 -11.16 -7.86
CA GLU A 77 13.95 -12.59 -8.21
C GLU A 77 15.02 -13.34 -7.40
N GLY A 78 14.97 -14.67 -7.48
CA GLY A 78 16.03 -15.53 -6.93
C GLY A 78 15.91 -15.85 -5.44
N ASN A 79 14.80 -15.49 -4.79
CA ASN A 79 14.56 -15.67 -3.36
C ASN A 79 15.62 -14.97 -2.49
N THR A 80 16.10 -13.81 -2.97
CA THR A 80 17.03 -12.96 -2.25
C THR A 80 16.33 -12.21 -1.12
N GLU A 81 17.07 -11.89 -0.07
CA GLU A 81 16.59 -10.99 0.99
C GLU A 81 17.09 -9.57 0.73
N LEU A 82 16.17 -8.64 0.57
CA LEU A 82 16.50 -7.23 0.35
C LEU A 82 17.17 -6.65 1.60
N SER A 83 18.37 -6.10 1.42
CA SER A 83 19.12 -5.44 2.50
C SER A 83 18.50 -4.08 2.86
N LEU A 84 18.62 -3.71 4.14
CA LEU A 84 18.25 -2.39 4.65
C LEU A 84 19.45 -1.45 4.81
N ASP A 85 20.68 -1.92 4.59
CA ASP A 85 21.91 -1.20 4.94
C ASP A 85 22.05 0.15 4.22
N ASP A 86 21.59 0.23 2.96
CA ASP A 86 21.64 1.43 2.12
C ASP A 86 20.25 2.08 1.93
N ALA A 87 19.25 1.65 2.70
CA ALA A 87 17.88 2.15 2.57
C ALA A 87 17.70 3.54 3.21
N ILE A 88 16.77 4.33 2.67
CA ILE A 88 16.38 5.59 3.30
C ILE A 88 15.51 5.31 4.52
N GLU A 89 15.93 5.80 5.68
CA GLU A 89 15.19 5.70 6.93
C GLU A 89 14.10 6.77 7.05
N VAL A 90 12.85 6.34 7.22
CA VAL A 90 11.69 7.21 7.42
C VAL A 90 11.02 6.90 8.78
N PRO A 91 11.02 7.85 9.74
CA PRO A 91 10.42 7.61 11.05
C PRO A 91 8.92 7.27 10.98
N GLY A 92 8.51 6.29 11.79
CA GLY A 92 7.14 5.81 11.82
C GLY A 92 6.82 4.90 10.63
N ARG A 93 5.53 4.80 10.34
CA ARG A 93 5.01 4.05 9.19
C ARG A 93 5.04 4.95 7.95
N ALA A 94 5.56 4.43 6.84
CA ALA A 94 5.66 5.16 5.58
C ALA A 94 5.16 4.32 4.39
N LEU A 95 4.89 5.05 3.31
CA LEU A 95 4.65 4.56 1.96
C LEU A 95 5.63 5.27 1.03
N GLY A 96 6.28 4.52 0.15
CA GLY A 96 6.95 5.02 -1.03
C GLY A 96 6.13 4.66 -2.26
N VAL A 97 5.70 5.68 -3.00
CA VAL A 97 4.81 5.57 -4.16
C VAL A 97 5.34 6.43 -5.29
N GLY A 98 5.00 6.12 -6.54
CA GLY A 98 5.44 6.93 -7.67
C GLY A 98 4.69 6.55 -8.94
N PRO A 99 4.83 7.35 -10.00
CA PRO A 99 4.46 6.88 -11.32
C PRO A 99 5.30 5.65 -11.68
N GLU A 100 4.66 4.68 -12.31
CA GLU A 100 5.36 3.56 -12.92
C GLU A 100 6.31 4.06 -14.02
N ASP A 101 7.48 3.43 -14.14
CA ASP A 101 8.49 3.79 -15.13
C ASP A 101 8.99 5.26 -14.99
N GLY A 102 8.90 5.82 -13.77
CA GLY A 102 9.41 7.14 -13.43
C GLY A 102 10.68 7.14 -12.56
N ASP A 103 11.46 8.22 -12.69
CA ASP A 103 12.71 8.45 -11.93
C ASP A 103 12.46 9.09 -10.54
N VAL A 104 11.27 8.92 -9.95
CA VAL A 104 10.92 9.57 -8.67
C VAL A 104 10.15 8.64 -7.74
N VAL A 105 10.44 8.73 -6.44
CA VAL A 105 9.63 8.15 -5.36
C VAL A 105 9.12 9.27 -4.47
N PHE A 106 7.84 9.26 -4.19
CA PHE A 106 7.18 10.13 -3.23
C PHE A 106 6.95 9.36 -1.94
N VAL A 107 7.51 9.86 -0.85
CA VAL A 107 7.49 9.19 0.45
C VAL A 107 6.63 10.00 1.41
N GLY A 108 5.52 9.39 1.85
CA GLY A 108 4.63 9.95 2.87
C GLY A 108 4.54 9.03 4.08
N GLY A 109 4.23 9.58 5.26
CA GLY A 109 4.24 8.78 6.49
C GLY A 109 3.29 9.25 7.58
N THR A 110 3.23 8.47 8.67
CA THR A 110 2.36 8.74 9.81
C THR A 110 2.95 9.77 10.77
N ALA A 111 4.22 10.15 10.59
CA ALA A 111 4.86 11.17 11.42
C ALA A 111 4.31 12.57 11.13
N ALA A 112 3.92 12.85 9.88
CA ALA A 112 3.32 14.10 9.45
C ALA A 112 2.53 13.89 8.14
N PRO A 113 1.48 14.67 7.85
CA PRO A 113 0.73 14.61 6.59
C PRO A 113 1.52 15.31 5.46
N THR A 114 2.76 14.91 5.25
CA THR A 114 3.68 15.47 4.26
C THR A 114 4.16 14.37 3.31
N VAL A 115 4.44 14.74 2.08
CA VAL A 115 5.06 13.87 1.08
C VAL A 115 6.36 14.52 0.64
N THR A 116 7.46 13.78 0.74
CA THR A 116 8.79 14.21 0.26
C THR A 116 9.11 13.48 -1.04
N ARG A 117 9.57 14.23 -2.04
CA ARG A 117 10.05 13.71 -3.32
C ARG A 117 11.48 13.22 -3.16
N TYR A 118 11.80 12.09 -3.76
CA TYR A 118 13.14 11.56 -3.90
C TYR A 118 13.41 11.25 -5.38
N ASP A 119 14.43 11.89 -5.94
CA ASP A 119 14.83 11.72 -7.34
C ASP A 119 15.86 10.59 -7.48
N LEU A 120 15.65 9.71 -8.45
CA LEU A 120 16.55 8.60 -8.76
C LEU A 120 17.75 9.10 -9.55
N SER A 121 18.93 8.90 -8.99
CA SER A 121 20.20 9.20 -9.63
C SER A 121 20.62 8.08 -10.59
N ALA A 122 21.56 8.38 -11.48
CA ALA A 122 22.05 7.43 -12.47
C ALA A 122 22.65 6.15 -11.84
N ASP A 123 23.23 6.27 -10.65
CA ASP A 123 23.83 5.18 -9.87
C ASP A 123 22.82 4.38 -9.02
N GLY A 124 21.52 4.66 -9.15
CA GLY A 124 20.49 3.95 -8.41
C GLY A 124 20.25 4.50 -7.00
N THR A 125 20.91 5.58 -6.59
CA THR A 125 20.66 6.23 -5.30
C THR A 125 19.49 7.22 -5.38
N LEU A 126 18.81 7.44 -4.26
CA LEU A 126 17.71 8.41 -4.14
C LEU A 126 18.22 9.70 -3.49
N ALA A 127 17.99 10.83 -4.14
CA ALA A 127 18.29 12.15 -3.62
C ALA A 127 17.02 12.84 -3.11
N GLU A 128 17.01 13.27 -1.86
CA GLU A 128 15.88 14.01 -1.27
C GLU A 128 15.69 15.36 -1.99
N GLY A 129 14.45 15.63 -2.39
CA GLY A 129 14.02 16.83 -3.07
C GLY A 129 13.03 17.65 -2.22
N GLU A 130 12.02 18.21 -2.90
CA GLU A 130 11.03 19.07 -2.26
C GLU A 130 9.98 18.28 -1.44
N THR A 131 9.30 18.98 -0.52
CA THR A 131 8.24 18.41 0.31
C THR A 131 6.95 19.22 0.15
N VAL A 132 5.82 18.53 0.06
CA VAL A 132 4.48 19.12 0.09
C VAL A 132 3.73 18.72 1.37
N SER A 133 2.97 19.64 1.95
CA SER A 133 2.12 19.39 3.12
C SER A 133 0.65 19.31 2.74
N PHE A 134 0.00 18.24 3.16
CA PHE A 134 -1.45 18.01 3.03
C PHE A 134 -2.22 18.50 4.27
N GLN A 135 -1.55 19.08 5.27
CA GLN A 135 -2.20 19.57 6.49
C GLN A 135 -3.29 20.62 6.19
N GLY A 136 -3.11 21.43 5.14
CA GLY A 136 -4.11 22.42 4.69
C GLY A 136 -5.44 21.81 4.24
N LYS A 137 -5.48 20.49 3.97
CA LYS A 137 -6.69 19.73 3.65
C LYS A 137 -7.25 18.97 4.86
N GLY A 138 -6.70 19.19 6.05
CA GLY A 138 -7.17 18.57 7.30
C GLY A 138 -6.59 17.19 7.57
N LEU A 139 -5.68 16.68 6.73
CA LEU A 139 -5.03 15.39 6.95
C LEU A 139 -4.13 15.44 8.19
N ALA A 140 -4.11 14.33 8.92
CA ALA A 140 -3.23 14.14 10.07
C ALA A 140 -2.02 13.26 9.75
N THR A 141 -2.17 12.30 8.83
CA THR A 141 -1.15 11.30 8.48
C THR A 141 -1.32 10.87 7.03
N ILE A 142 -0.27 10.34 6.42
CA ILE A 142 -0.32 9.63 5.16
C ILE A 142 0.25 8.23 5.43
N GLY A 143 -0.50 7.18 5.14
CA GLY A 143 0.10 5.88 5.35
C GLY A 143 -0.74 4.69 4.98
N GLU A 144 -2.07 4.77 4.89
CA GLU A 144 -2.91 3.58 4.85
C GLU A 144 -2.50 2.56 3.78
N TYR A 145 -2.52 2.92 2.49
CA TYR A 145 -2.09 2.04 1.39
C TYR A 145 -1.44 2.82 0.26
N GLY A 146 -0.44 2.22 -0.40
CA GLY A 146 0.25 2.84 -1.54
C GLY A 146 -0.71 3.21 -2.70
N GLY A 147 -1.62 2.30 -3.05
CA GLY A 147 -2.58 2.53 -4.14
C GLY A 147 -3.61 3.64 -3.90
N GLN A 148 -3.66 4.26 -2.71
CA GLN A 148 -4.44 5.49 -2.52
C GLN A 148 -3.85 6.68 -3.26
N PHE A 149 -2.58 6.61 -3.70
CA PHE A 149 -1.98 7.56 -4.63
C PHE A 149 -2.23 7.12 -6.06
N GLN A 150 -2.76 8.01 -6.88
CA GLN A 150 -3.05 7.75 -8.29
C GLN A 150 -2.39 8.83 -9.15
N PHE A 151 -1.32 8.48 -9.85
CA PHE A 151 -0.55 9.37 -10.71
C PHE A 151 -1.13 9.39 -12.12
N ILE A 152 -1.56 10.57 -12.59
CA ILE A 152 -2.13 10.76 -13.94
C ILE A 152 -1.07 11.23 -14.92
N SER A 153 -0.24 12.15 -14.46
CA SER A 153 0.86 12.76 -15.19
C SER A 153 1.83 13.37 -14.19
N ASP A 154 2.97 13.87 -14.69
CA ASP A 154 3.96 14.59 -13.88
C ASP A 154 3.36 15.76 -13.09
N THR A 155 2.28 16.36 -13.59
CA THR A 155 1.65 17.54 -13.01
C THR A 155 0.33 17.26 -12.30
N LYS A 156 -0.13 16.01 -12.25
CA LYS A 156 -1.44 15.67 -11.66
C LYS A 156 -1.45 14.29 -11.03
N ALA A 157 -1.80 14.26 -9.75
CA ALA A 157 -2.08 13.04 -9.01
C ALA A 157 -3.20 13.25 -7.99
N TYR A 158 -3.82 12.14 -7.57
CA TYR A 158 -4.82 12.12 -6.50
C TYR A 158 -4.28 11.36 -5.28
N PHE A 159 -4.72 11.75 -4.10
CA PHE A 159 -4.59 10.96 -2.87
C PHE A 159 -5.95 10.80 -2.20
N PHE A 160 -6.43 9.57 -2.05
CA PHE A 160 -7.70 9.27 -1.38
C PHE A 160 -7.50 9.15 0.13
N ASP A 161 -8.13 10.04 0.90
CA ASP A 161 -8.08 10.02 2.36
C ASP A 161 -9.43 9.64 2.96
N GLY A 162 -9.47 8.48 3.62
CA GLY A 162 -10.65 8.00 4.31
C GLY A 162 -11.00 8.80 5.57
N ALA A 163 -9.99 9.36 6.26
CA ALA A 163 -10.21 10.07 7.52
C ALA A 163 -10.97 11.39 7.35
N THR A 164 -10.72 12.09 6.24
CA THR A 164 -11.40 13.33 5.86
C THR A 164 -12.43 13.16 4.74
N ALA A 165 -12.62 11.93 4.24
CA ALA A 165 -13.54 11.59 3.15
C ALA A 165 -13.40 12.52 1.94
N GLN A 166 -12.19 12.58 1.37
CA GLN A 166 -11.89 13.38 0.18
C GLN A 166 -10.83 12.71 -0.70
N ALA A 167 -10.79 13.10 -1.97
CA ALA A 167 -9.63 12.89 -2.85
C ALA A 167 -8.88 14.21 -3.00
N VAL A 168 -7.64 14.29 -2.53
CA VAL A 168 -6.80 15.49 -2.66
C VAL A 168 -6.11 15.48 -4.02
N ILE A 169 -6.22 16.58 -4.77
CA ILE A 169 -5.55 16.75 -6.06
C ILE A 169 -4.25 17.53 -5.83
N TRP A 170 -3.14 17.01 -6.33
CA TRP A 170 -1.83 17.63 -6.18
C TRP A 170 -1.00 17.51 -7.45
N ASN A 171 0.03 18.34 -7.55
CA ASN A 171 0.99 18.38 -8.65
C ASN A 171 2.32 17.78 -8.16
N PRO A 172 2.70 16.57 -8.63
CA PRO A 172 3.94 15.90 -8.24
C PRO A 172 5.22 16.63 -8.67
N GLN A 173 5.20 17.28 -9.84
CA GLN A 173 6.34 18.03 -10.35
C GLN A 173 6.62 19.29 -9.52
N ASP A 174 5.57 20.06 -9.19
CA ASP A 174 5.66 21.33 -8.45
C ASP A 174 5.54 21.16 -6.93
N MET A 175 5.39 19.92 -6.44
CA MET A 175 5.17 19.60 -5.03
C MET A 175 4.15 20.51 -4.34
N SER A 176 2.96 20.62 -4.95
CA SER A 176 1.90 21.54 -4.49
C SER A 176 0.51 20.93 -4.53
N ILE A 177 -0.35 21.33 -3.59
CA ILE A 177 -1.76 20.94 -3.59
C ILE A 177 -2.54 21.86 -4.53
N THR A 178 -3.26 21.29 -5.49
CA THR A 178 -3.97 22.03 -6.54
C THR A 178 -5.49 22.01 -6.38
N GLY A 179 -6.03 21.06 -5.62
CA GLY A 179 -7.47 20.93 -5.41
C GLY A 179 -7.85 19.81 -4.45
N ASP A 180 -9.15 19.55 -4.35
CA ASP A 180 -9.74 18.41 -3.66
C ASP A 180 -11.15 18.14 -4.19
N ILE A 181 -11.59 16.89 -4.05
CA ILE A 181 -12.94 16.44 -4.32
C ILE A 181 -13.52 15.92 -3.01
N GLN A 182 -14.62 16.53 -2.56
CA GLN A 182 -15.30 16.15 -1.32
C GLN A 182 -16.15 14.90 -1.54
N LEU A 183 -15.95 13.88 -0.70
CA LEU A 183 -16.69 12.61 -0.74
C LEU A 183 -17.55 12.45 0.52
N GLY A 184 -18.20 13.55 0.93
CA GLY A 184 -18.98 13.62 2.18
C GLY A 184 -20.12 12.60 2.28
N ASP A 185 -20.62 12.11 1.16
CA ASP A 185 -21.64 11.05 1.10
C ASP A 185 -21.14 9.70 1.64
N LEU A 186 -19.81 9.52 1.75
CA LEU A 186 -19.18 8.34 2.35
C LEU A 186 -19.02 8.45 3.87
N VAL A 187 -19.36 9.57 4.50
CA VAL A 187 -19.19 9.73 5.94
C VAL A 187 -20.25 8.96 6.70
N LEU A 188 -19.83 7.86 7.33
CA LEU A 188 -20.66 7.07 8.24
C LEU A 188 -20.23 7.33 9.69
N ALA A 189 -21.19 7.66 10.55
CA ALA A 189 -20.93 8.02 11.95
C ALA A 189 -20.23 6.89 12.73
N ASP A 190 -19.25 7.26 13.55
CA ASP A 190 -18.44 6.36 14.38
C ASP A 190 -17.74 5.23 13.59
N SER A 191 -17.46 5.44 12.30
CA SER A 191 -16.80 4.46 11.46
C SER A 191 -15.45 4.96 10.95
N THR A 192 -14.58 4.01 10.59
CA THR A 192 -13.38 4.26 9.81
C THR A 192 -13.69 3.92 8.36
N LEU A 193 -13.71 4.93 7.49
CA LEU A 193 -13.72 4.76 6.04
C LEU A 193 -12.30 4.41 5.58
N THR A 194 -12.20 3.41 4.70
CA THR A 194 -10.95 2.98 4.08
C THR A 194 -11.15 2.83 2.58
N PHE A 195 -10.15 3.21 1.78
CA PHE A 195 -10.15 3.00 0.33
C PHE A 195 -9.26 1.80 -0.03
N THR A 196 -9.57 1.11 -1.13
CA THR A 196 -8.77 0.01 -1.68
C THR A 196 -7.27 0.33 -1.79
N ALA A 197 -6.44 -0.71 -1.73
CA ALA A 197 -5.03 -0.64 -2.08
C ALA A 197 -4.78 -0.82 -3.58
N ALA A 198 -5.79 -1.23 -4.36
CA ALA A 198 -5.68 -1.59 -5.77
C ALA A 198 -6.84 -1.03 -6.60
N PRO A 199 -6.95 0.32 -6.73
CA PRO A 199 -7.97 0.92 -7.59
C PRO A 199 -7.80 0.50 -9.05
N LEU A 200 -8.85 0.70 -9.85
CA LEU A 200 -8.86 0.45 -11.28
C LEU A 200 -8.59 1.74 -12.06
N ARG A 201 -7.94 1.58 -13.21
CA ARG A 201 -7.74 2.60 -14.23
C ARG A 201 -8.43 2.14 -15.51
N ILE A 202 -9.56 2.75 -15.85
CA ILE A 202 -10.33 2.43 -17.06
C ILE A 202 -10.46 3.70 -17.87
N GLY A 203 -9.74 3.77 -18.99
CA GLY A 203 -9.64 5.01 -19.78
C GLY A 203 -9.15 6.19 -18.94
N ASP A 204 -9.93 7.27 -18.94
CA ASP A 204 -9.64 8.49 -18.19
C ASP A 204 -10.17 8.44 -16.74
N ASP A 205 -10.75 7.33 -16.29
CA ASP A 205 -11.33 7.19 -14.96
C ASP A 205 -10.39 6.51 -13.96
N ILE A 206 -10.43 7.01 -12.72
CA ILE A 206 -10.02 6.24 -11.54
C ILE A 206 -11.26 5.66 -10.91
N ILE A 207 -11.26 4.35 -10.65
CA ILE A 207 -12.32 3.69 -9.90
C ILE A 207 -11.74 3.12 -8.62
N THR A 208 -12.18 3.64 -7.47
CA THR A 208 -11.74 3.19 -6.15
C THR A 208 -12.90 2.66 -5.33
N PHE A 209 -12.60 1.76 -4.40
CA PHE A 209 -13.59 1.07 -3.59
C PHE A 209 -13.49 1.53 -2.14
N ALA A 210 -14.61 1.95 -1.58
CA ALA A 210 -14.74 2.47 -0.23
C ALA A 210 -15.48 1.47 0.66
N SER A 211 -14.94 1.26 1.85
CA SER A 211 -15.55 0.38 2.84
C SER A 211 -15.37 0.91 4.26
N TRP A 212 -16.16 0.38 5.20
CA TRP A 212 -16.23 0.88 6.56
C TRP A 212 -16.03 -0.20 7.60
N ARG A 213 -15.50 0.21 8.76
CA ARG A 213 -15.50 -0.57 9.99
C ARG A 213 -15.89 0.29 11.20
N LYS A 214 -16.60 -0.29 12.16
CA LYS A 214 -16.95 0.32 13.45
C LYS A 214 -16.32 -0.51 14.57
N GLY A 215 -15.07 -0.19 14.90
CA GLY A 215 -14.26 -1.07 15.75
C GLY A 215 -13.99 -2.41 15.04
N LEU A 216 -14.62 -3.48 15.53
CA LEU A 216 -14.57 -4.82 14.91
C LEU A 216 -15.79 -5.12 14.03
N GLU A 217 -16.83 -4.29 14.07
CA GLU A 217 -18.03 -4.48 13.25
C GLU A 217 -17.79 -3.97 11.82
N VAL A 218 -18.47 -4.60 10.87
CA VAL A 218 -18.50 -4.24 9.46
C VAL A 218 -19.94 -3.86 9.10
N PRO A 219 -20.23 -2.57 8.86
CA PRO A 219 -21.51 -2.16 8.31
C PRO A 219 -21.80 -2.86 6.98
N SER A 220 -23.07 -3.16 6.73
CA SER A 220 -23.55 -3.64 5.43
C SER A 220 -23.63 -2.49 4.43
N GLN A 221 -22.47 -1.99 4.05
CA GLN A 221 -22.31 -0.93 3.07
C GLN A 221 -20.97 -1.08 2.34
N THR A 222 -21.01 -0.86 1.03
CA THR A 222 -19.85 -0.66 0.16
C THR A 222 -20.11 0.53 -0.76
N ALA A 223 -19.05 1.16 -1.27
CA ALA A 223 -19.18 2.16 -2.30
C ALA A 223 -18.10 2.04 -3.39
N VAL A 224 -18.49 2.46 -4.59
CA VAL A 224 -17.59 2.72 -5.70
C VAL A 224 -17.53 4.23 -5.90
N VAL A 225 -16.32 4.76 -6.00
CA VAL A 225 -16.07 6.15 -6.38
C VAL A 225 -15.39 6.15 -7.73
N VAL A 226 -15.99 6.83 -8.71
CA VAL A 226 -15.41 7.03 -10.04
C VAL A 226 -15.00 8.48 -10.17
N ILE A 227 -13.74 8.75 -10.53
CA ILE A 227 -13.23 10.11 -10.80
C ILE A 227 -12.84 10.20 -12.27
N ASP A 228 -13.48 11.11 -13.01
CA ASP A 228 -13.04 11.53 -14.33
C ASP A 228 -11.80 12.43 -14.18
N THR A 229 -10.66 11.93 -14.63
CA THR A 229 -9.37 12.60 -14.44
C THR A 229 -9.16 13.81 -15.36
N THR A 230 -10.03 14.02 -16.35
CA THR A 230 -10.03 15.19 -17.22
C THR A 230 -10.82 16.36 -16.64
N THR A 231 -11.91 16.07 -15.91
CA THR A 231 -12.83 17.10 -15.39
C THR A 231 -12.78 17.27 -13.87
N ASP A 232 -12.09 16.39 -13.13
CA ASP A 232 -12.05 16.39 -11.66
C ASP A 232 -13.44 16.22 -11.01
N GLN A 233 -14.34 15.51 -11.69
CA GLN A 233 -15.66 15.19 -11.16
C GLN A 233 -15.69 13.76 -10.63
N ALA A 234 -16.33 13.59 -9.47
CA ALA A 234 -16.56 12.27 -8.90
C ALA A 234 -18.05 11.90 -8.91
N THR A 235 -18.32 10.63 -9.17
CA THR A 235 -19.59 9.97 -8.86
C THR A 235 -19.37 8.93 -7.77
N VAL A 236 -20.38 8.74 -6.93
CA VAL A 236 -20.36 7.78 -5.83
C VAL A 236 -21.60 6.89 -5.95
N ALA A 237 -21.38 5.59 -6.06
CA ALA A 237 -22.42 4.58 -5.99
C ALA A 237 -22.29 3.83 -4.66
N ILE A 238 -23.41 3.63 -3.97
CA ILE A 238 -23.45 2.93 -2.67
C ILE A 238 -24.36 1.70 -2.80
N ASP A 239 -23.89 0.58 -2.29
CA ASP A 239 -24.67 -0.65 -2.15
C ASP A 239 -24.70 -1.10 -0.68
N THR A 240 -25.84 -1.62 -0.22
CA THR A 240 -26.05 -2.02 1.18
C THR A 240 -26.23 -3.53 1.37
N ARG A 241 -26.11 -4.31 0.31
CA ARG A 241 -26.27 -5.78 0.36
C ARG A 241 -25.06 -6.45 1.00
N CYS A 242 -23.89 -5.81 0.95
CA CYS A 242 -22.62 -6.38 1.40
C CYS A 242 -21.80 -5.38 2.21
N GLY A 243 -20.77 -5.90 2.89
CA GLY A 243 -19.89 -5.12 3.76
C GLY A 243 -18.44 -5.46 3.51
N TYR A 244 -17.55 -4.53 3.86
CA TYR A 244 -16.09 -4.63 3.71
C TYR A 244 -15.64 -5.12 2.32
N VAL A 245 -16.38 -4.76 1.27
CA VAL A 245 -15.98 -5.00 -0.12
C VAL A 245 -14.88 -3.98 -0.44
N ARG A 246 -13.67 -4.47 -0.73
CA ARG A 246 -12.48 -3.60 -0.83
C ARG A 246 -11.77 -3.64 -2.16
N ASP A 247 -11.91 -4.68 -2.95
CA ASP A 247 -11.15 -4.85 -4.17
C ASP A 247 -12.08 -5.23 -5.30
N GLY A 248 -11.68 -4.89 -6.52
CA GLY A 248 -12.48 -5.08 -7.72
C GLY A 248 -11.63 -5.42 -8.93
N ILE A 249 -12.26 -6.11 -9.88
CA ILE A 249 -11.67 -6.54 -11.13
C ILE A 249 -12.65 -6.30 -12.28
N GLU A 250 -12.13 -5.81 -13.41
CA GLU A 250 -12.91 -5.73 -14.65
C GLU A 250 -12.99 -7.13 -15.28
N GLY A 251 -14.21 -7.58 -15.57
CA GLY A 251 -14.46 -8.80 -16.33
C GLY A 251 -14.44 -8.56 -17.83
N ASP A 252 -14.37 -9.65 -18.61
CA ASP A 252 -14.42 -9.60 -20.09
C ASP A 252 -15.74 -9.03 -20.64
N ASP A 253 -16.77 -8.92 -19.80
CA ASP A 253 -18.07 -8.31 -20.11
C ASP A 253 -18.09 -6.78 -19.90
N GLY A 254 -16.96 -6.18 -19.48
CA GLY A 254 -16.83 -4.76 -19.18
C GLY A 254 -17.39 -4.36 -17.82
N MET A 255 -17.88 -5.31 -17.02
CA MET A 255 -18.40 -5.06 -15.68
C MET A 255 -17.29 -5.15 -14.65
N ILE A 256 -17.40 -4.42 -13.56
CA ILE A 256 -16.49 -4.54 -12.41
C ILE A 256 -17.12 -5.46 -11.38
N TYR A 257 -16.42 -6.53 -11.03
CA TYR A 257 -16.80 -7.44 -9.97
C TYR A 257 -16.06 -7.08 -8.69
N LEU A 258 -16.78 -7.05 -7.56
CA LEU A 258 -16.23 -6.64 -6.26
C LEU A 258 -16.61 -7.65 -5.19
N ALA A 259 -15.68 -8.00 -4.31
CA ALA A 259 -15.95 -8.99 -3.26
C ALA A 259 -15.58 -8.50 -1.85
N THR A 260 -16.25 -9.06 -0.84
CA THR A 260 -15.90 -8.87 0.57
C THR A 260 -14.46 -9.33 0.84
N GLU A 261 -13.66 -8.49 1.49
CA GLU A 261 -12.28 -8.79 1.86
C GLU A 261 -12.21 -9.72 3.09
N ALA A 262 -11.12 -10.47 3.24
CA ALA A 262 -10.95 -11.48 4.28
C ALA A 262 -11.20 -10.98 5.71
N PHE A 263 -10.95 -9.70 6.04
CA PHE A 263 -11.34 -9.14 7.34
C PHE A 263 -12.86 -9.12 7.51
N GLY A 264 -13.62 -8.68 6.50
CA GLY A 264 -15.08 -8.73 6.54
C GLY A 264 -15.61 -10.14 6.69
N SER A 265 -15.02 -11.07 5.92
CA SER A 265 -15.34 -12.50 6.02
C SER A 265 -15.00 -13.10 7.37
N ALA A 266 -13.86 -12.72 7.96
CA ALA A 266 -13.47 -13.13 9.31
C ALA A 266 -14.42 -12.57 10.38
N VAL A 267 -14.86 -11.31 10.27
CA VAL A 267 -15.84 -10.73 11.20
C VAL A 267 -17.15 -11.52 11.15
N TYR A 268 -17.68 -11.77 9.95
CA TYR A 268 -18.90 -12.56 9.77
C TYR A 268 -18.74 -13.98 10.34
N ARG A 269 -17.65 -14.66 9.99
CA ARG A 269 -17.38 -16.03 10.43
C ARG A 269 -17.26 -16.16 11.94
N LEU A 270 -16.68 -15.16 12.61
CA LEU A 270 -16.54 -15.14 14.06
C LEU A 270 -17.82 -14.70 14.78
N ASN A 271 -18.61 -13.82 14.16
CA ASN A 271 -19.91 -13.38 14.64
C ASN A 271 -20.77 -12.78 13.51
N GLU A 272 -21.75 -13.53 13.03
CA GLU A 272 -22.65 -13.11 11.95
C GLU A 272 -23.48 -11.86 12.27
N ALA A 273 -23.62 -11.49 13.55
CA ALA A 273 -24.31 -10.25 13.93
C ALA A 273 -23.46 -8.99 13.71
N ASN A 274 -22.15 -9.14 13.52
CA ASN A 274 -21.20 -8.02 13.40
C ASN A 274 -20.86 -7.66 11.94
N ALA A 275 -21.32 -8.43 10.95
CA ALA A 275 -21.08 -8.20 9.53
C ALA A 275 -22.18 -8.85 8.68
N PRO A 276 -22.47 -8.38 7.46
CA PRO A 276 -23.25 -9.17 6.49
C PRO A 276 -22.45 -10.38 5.99
N ALA A 277 -23.14 -11.33 5.36
CA ALA A 277 -22.50 -12.47 4.71
C ALA A 277 -21.55 -11.99 3.59
N PRO A 278 -20.36 -12.59 3.44
CA PRO A 278 -19.42 -12.25 2.37
C PRO A 278 -20.03 -12.48 1.00
N CYS A 279 -19.90 -11.51 0.11
CA CYS A 279 -20.57 -11.55 -1.18
C CYS A 279 -19.66 -11.11 -2.34
N LEU A 280 -20.14 -11.37 -3.56
CA LEU A 280 -19.72 -10.78 -4.82
C LEU A 280 -20.83 -9.87 -5.35
N LEU A 281 -20.45 -8.64 -5.71
CA LEU A 281 -21.28 -7.65 -6.38
C LEU A 281 -20.75 -7.37 -7.79
N ARG A 282 -21.59 -6.77 -8.61
CA ARG A 282 -21.25 -6.31 -9.96
C ARG A 282 -21.64 -4.84 -10.12
N PHE A 283 -20.74 -4.07 -10.73
CA PHE A 283 -20.87 -2.63 -10.97
C PHE A 283 -20.65 -2.36 -12.46
N ASP A 284 -21.49 -1.53 -13.04
CA ASP A 284 -21.38 -1.10 -14.43
C ASP A 284 -20.66 0.26 -14.49
N PRO A 285 -19.42 0.31 -15.02
CA PRO A 285 -18.69 1.57 -15.13
C PRO A 285 -19.32 2.54 -16.15
N GLU A 286 -20.09 2.07 -17.13
CA GLU A 286 -20.72 2.95 -18.12
C GLU A 286 -21.94 3.69 -17.55
N SER A 287 -22.78 2.99 -16.78
CA SER A 287 -23.95 3.60 -16.13
C SER A 287 -23.64 4.23 -14.78
N GLY A 288 -22.54 3.80 -14.14
CA GLY A 288 -22.17 4.24 -12.79
C GLY A 288 -23.03 3.63 -11.69
N GLU A 289 -23.66 2.49 -11.94
CA GLU A 289 -24.61 1.85 -11.03
C GLU A 289 -24.21 0.40 -10.69
N PHE A 290 -24.59 -0.04 -9.49
CA PHE A 290 -24.52 -1.46 -9.14
C PHE A 290 -25.63 -2.24 -9.84
N ASP A 291 -25.33 -3.44 -10.31
CA ASP A 291 -26.34 -4.36 -10.83
C ASP A 291 -27.21 -4.85 -9.66
N ALA A 292 -28.48 -4.43 -9.67
CA ALA A 292 -29.45 -4.74 -8.63
C ALA A 292 -29.82 -6.23 -8.56
N GLU A 293 -29.68 -6.97 -9.67
CA GLU A 293 -30.04 -8.39 -9.76
C GLU A 293 -28.82 -9.30 -9.51
N PHE A 294 -27.60 -8.77 -9.63
CA PHE A 294 -26.39 -9.52 -9.32
C PHE A 294 -25.97 -9.37 -7.85
N HIS A 295 -26.18 -10.44 -7.08
CA HIS A 295 -25.67 -10.57 -5.70
C HIS A 295 -25.45 -12.04 -5.38
N VAL A 296 -24.19 -12.42 -5.15
CA VAL A 296 -23.81 -13.81 -4.88
C VAL A 296 -23.13 -13.92 -3.53
N GLU A 297 -23.67 -14.71 -2.61
CA GLU A 297 -23.00 -15.02 -1.35
C GLU A 297 -21.83 -15.99 -1.62
N LEU A 298 -20.60 -15.57 -1.32
CA LEU A 298 -19.38 -16.29 -1.74
C LEU A 298 -19.29 -17.70 -1.13
N GLY A 299 -19.79 -17.89 0.09
CA GLY A 299 -19.80 -19.20 0.75
C GLY A 299 -20.57 -20.26 -0.06
N THR A 300 -21.58 -19.86 -0.84
CA THR A 300 -22.34 -20.78 -1.69
C THR A 300 -21.53 -21.33 -2.87
N LEU A 301 -20.46 -20.62 -3.26
CA LEU A 301 -19.54 -21.03 -4.32
C LEU A 301 -18.44 -21.99 -3.82
N ALA A 302 -18.28 -22.12 -2.49
CA ALA A 302 -17.22 -22.90 -1.85
C ALA A 302 -17.77 -23.87 -0.80
N GLU A 303 -18.91 -24.49 -1.07
CA GLU A 303 -19.53 -25.52 -0.21
C GLU A 303 -19.75 -25.09 1.26
N GLY A 304 -19.97 -23.79 1.49
CA GLY A 304 -20.16 -23.19 2.82
C GLY A 304 -18.87 -22.73 3.51
N ALA A 305 -17.70 -22.88 2.88
CA ALA A 305 -16.45 -22.35 3.39
C ALA A 305 -16.45 -20.81 3.44
N THR A 306 -15.64 -20.24 4.34
CA THR A 306 -15.49 -18.78 4.41
C THR A 306 -14.58 -18.31 3.28
N VAL A 307 -15.10 -17.44 2.42
CA VAL A 307 -14.37 -16.86 1.28
C VAL A 307 -14.21 -15.36 1.49
N GLY A 308 -13.06 -14.81 1.12
CA GLY A 308 -12.83 -13.37 1.10
C GLY A 308 -11.68 -12.97 0.19
N SER A 309 -11.46 -11.66 0.10
CA SER A 309 -10.39 -10.99 -0.67
C SER A 309 -10.37 -11.37 -2.15
N LEU A 310 -10.93 -10.50 -2.97
CA LEU A 310 -10.76 -10.58 -4.41
C LEU A 310 -9.37 -10.08 -4.79
N VAL A 311 -8.58 -10.93 -5.44
CA VAL A 311 -7.24 -10.61 -5.89
C VAL A 311 -7.24 -10.60 -7.41
N ARG A 312 -6.85 -9.46 -7.98
CA ARG A 312 -6.61 -9.32 -9.41
C ARG A 312 -5.28 -9.98 -9.77
N GLY A 313 -5.32 -10.86 -10.76
CA GLY A 313 -4.14 -11.37 -11.43
C GLY A 313 -3.95 -10.75 -12.81
N PRO A 314 -2.87 -11.13 -13.50
CA PRO A 314 -2.63 -10.68 -14.87
C PRO A 314 -3.73 -11.16 -15.82
N ASP A 315 -3.86 -10.47 -16.96
CA ASP A 315 -4.77 -10.81 -18.05
C ASP A 315 -6.25 -10.96 -17.62
N GLY A 316 -6.69 -10.17 -16.64
CA GLY A 316 -8.08 -10.20 -16.15
C GLY A 316 -8.43 -11.42 -15.28
N SER A 317 -7.44 -12.24 -14.90
CA SER A 317 -7.68 -13.38 -14.01
C SER A 317 -8.11 -12.92 -12.60
N ALA A 318 -9.12 -13.60 -12.03
CA ALA A 318 -9.63 -13.33 -10.70
C ALA A 318 -9.33 -14.49 -9.76
N PHE A 319 -8.84 -14.16 -8.57
CA PHE A 319 -8.61 -15.11 -7.49
C PHE A 319 -9.33 -14.67 -6.22
N VAL A 320 -9.68 -15.63 -5.38
CA VAL A 320 -10.22 -15.41 -4.03
C VAL A 320 -9.47 -16.26 -3.02
N ARG A 321 -9.64 -15.91 -1.75
CA ARG A 321 -9.02 -16.59 -0.61
C ARG A 321 -10.08 -17.40 0.12
N VAL A 322 -9.87 -18.70 0.28
CA VAL A 322 -10.80 -19.62 0.96
C VAL A 322 -10.18 -20.07 2.28
N LEU A 323 -10.82 -19.81 3.40
CA LEU A 323 -10.31 -20.18 4.72
C LEU A 323 -10.38 -21.70 4.91
N ASP A 324 -9.25 -22.28 5.29
CA ASP A 324 -9.08 -23.64 5.74
C ASP A 324 -9.00 -23.67 7.29
N GLU A 325 -10.08 -24.12 7.92
CA GLU A 325 -10.16 -24.18 9.38
C GLU A 325 -9.39 -25.35 10.00
N ASP A 326 -8.94 -26.32 9.19
CA ASP A 326 -8.06 -27.38 9.69
C ASP A 326 -6.64 -26.85 9.94
N GLU A 327 -6.24 -25.77 9.24
CA GLU A 327 -4.94 -25.10 9.38
C GLU A 327 -4.94 -23.98 10.45
N PHE A 328 -6.12 -23.54 10.90
CA PHE A 328 -6.25 -22.51 11.94
C PHE A 328 -7.36 -22.78 12.95
N ALA A 329 -6.97 -23.09 14.19
CA ALA A 329 -7.90 -23.34 15.28
C ALA A 329 -8.56 -22.06 15.80
N ILE A 330 -9.79 -21.78 15.37
CA ILE A 330 -10.60 -20.65 15.86
C ILE A 330 -10.94 -20.83 17.35
N GLN A 331 -10.47 -19.90 18.17
CA GLN A 331 -10.81 -19.77 19.59
C GLN A 331 -11.95 -18.77 19.82
N PRO A 332 -12.70 -18.85 20.95
CA PRO A 332 -13.80 -17.93 21.26
C PRO A 332 -13.43 -16.44 21.27
N ASP A 333 -12.17 -16.10 21.52
CA ASP A 333 -11.63 -14.75 21.58
C ASP A 333 -10.74 -14.39 20.38
N THR A 334 -10.79 -15.19 19.30
CA THR A 334 -10.06 -14.91 18.07
C THR A 334 -10.41 -13.53 17.55
N ASN A 335 -9.41 -12.69 17.35
CA ASN A 335 -9.61 -11.38 16.74
C ASN A 335 -9.78 -11.53 15.21
N PRO A 336 -10.76 -10.86 14.57
CA PRO A 336 -10.95 -10.94 13.12
C PRO A 336 -9.71 -10.59 12.30
N ARG A 337 -8.87 -9.65 12.77
CA ARG A 337 -7.60 -9.31 12.10
C ARG A 337 -6.60 -10.46 12.14
N VAL A 338 -6.57 -11.21 13.25
CA VAL A 338 -5.69 -12.39 13.39
C VAL A 338 -6.14 -13.48 12.42
N LEU A 339 -7.45 -13.76 12.35
CA LEU A 339 -7.99 -14.76 11.41
C LEU A 339 -7.75 -14.35 9.96
N ALA A 340 -8.05 -13.10 9.58
CA ALA A 340 -7.83 -12.59 8.23
C ALA A 340 -6.34 -12.61 7.82
N SER A 341 -5.42 -12.51 8.78
CA SER A 341 -3.98 -12.53 8.52
C SER A 341 -3.36 -13.93 8.73
N ALA A 342 -4.13 -14.94 9.13
CA ALA A 342 -3.61 -16.28 9.40
C ALA A 342 -3.08 -16.95 8.14
N GLN A 343 -2.05 -17.79 8.25
CA GLN A 343 -1.55 -18.62 7.14
C GLN A 343 -2.44 -19.85 6.94
N ALA A 344 -3.73 -19.61 6.65
CA ALA A 344 -4.76 -20.64 6.58
C ALA A 344 -5.77 -20.36 5.46
N TRP A 345 -5.48 -19.42 4.56
CA TRP A 345 -6.33 -19.14 3.42
C TRP A 345 -5.71 -19.75 2.17
N ARG A 346 -6.45 -20.62 1.50
CA ARG A 346 -6.07 -21.27 0.24
C ARG A 346 -6.41 -20.36 -0.94
N TRP A 347 -5.67 -20.52 -2.03
CA TRP A 347 -5.94 -19.85 -3.29
C TRP A 347 -7.05 -20.57 -4.05
N ALA A 348 -7.97 -19.81 -4.61
CA ALA A 348 -8.94 -20.35 -5.54
C ALA A 348 -9.15 -19.38 -6.70
N ARG A 349 -9.33 -19.92 -7.91
CA ARG A 349 -9.72 -19.13 -9.08
C ARG A 349 -11.21 -18.84 -9.02
N LEU A 350 -11.58 -17.58 -9.24
CA LEU A 350 -12.96 -17.16 -9.43
C LEU A 350 -13.21 -16.97 -10.93
N THR A 351 -14.17 -17.72 -11.48
CA THR A 351 -14.69 -17.42 -12.82
C THR A 351 -15.75 -16.33 -12.68
N LEU A 352 -15.61 -15.24 -13.43
CA LEU A 352 -16.54 -14.12 -13.45
C LEU A 352 -17.66 -14.36 -14.49
N GLY A 353 -18.70 -13.53 -14.46
CA GLY A 353 -19.88 -13.64 -15.31
C GLY A 353 -21.17 -13.86 -14.53
N ASP A 354 -22.27 -14.13 -15.23
CA ASP A 354 -23.61 -14.32 -14.63
C ASP A 354 -23.70 -15.54 -13.70
N GLU A 355 -22.87 -16.56 -13.92
CA GLU A 355 -22.80 -17.78 -13.11
C GLU A 355 -21.37 -17.96 -12.57
N PRO A 356 -20.98 -17.19 -11.54
CA PRO A 356 -19.62 -17.27 -11.01
C PRO A 356 -19.37 -18.62 -10.35
N THR A 357 -18.14 -19.10 -10.45
CA THR A 357 -17.72 -20.37 -9.83
C THR A 357 -16.33 -20.23 -9.21
N ILE A 358 -16.07 -21.01 -8.16
CA ILE A 358 -14.76 -21.08 -7.52
C ILE A 358 -14.12 -22.44 -7.80
N THR A 359 -12.83 -22.46 -8.11
CA THR A 359 -12.02 -23.68 -8.21
C THR A 359 -10.77 -23.51 -7.38
N GLU A 360 -10.61 -24.34 -6.33
CA GLU A 360 -9.39 -24.35 -5.52
C GLU A 360 -8.15 -24.66 -6.37
N LEU A 361 -7.06 -23.97 -6.05
CA LEU A 361 -5.76 -24.15 -6.70
C LEU A 361 -4.84 -24.96 -5.79
N ASP A 362 -3.95 -25.75 -6.40
CA ASP A 362 -2.90 -26.47 -5.70
C ASP A 362 -1.75 -25.51 -5.36
N ALA A 363 -1.94 -24.74 -4.29
CA ALA A 363 -0.98 -23.77 -3.79
C ALA A 363 -1.06 -23.70 -2.26
N ASP A 364 0.08 -23.40 -1.63
CA ASP A 364 0.17 -23.30 -0.17
C ASP A 364 -0.80 -22.24 0.38
N ALA A 365 -1.38 -22.53 1.54
CA ALA A 365 -2.19 -21.57 2.26
C ALA A 365 -1.32 -20.42 2.78
N ASN A 366 -1.86 -19.19 2.77
CA ASN A 366 -1.21 -18.02 3.36
C ASN A 366 -2.27 -17.05 3.94
N ASN A 367 -1.87 -15.82 4.25
CA ASN A 367 -2.77 -14.73 4.68
C ASN A 367 -4.00 -14.58 3.77
N GLY A 368 -5.15 -14.25 4.36
CA GLY A 368 -6.38 -13.93 3.65
C GLY A 368 -6.42 -12.47 3.20
N SER A 369 -5.97 -11.55 4.04
CA SER A 369 -5.75 -10.15 3.65
C SER A 369 -4.49 -10.07 2.79
N VAL A 370 -4.64 -9.53 1.57
CA VAL A 370 -3.56 -9.43 0.60
C VAL A 370 -3.35 -7.96 0.23
N ILE A 371 -2.08 -7.56 0.10
CA ILE A 371 -1.71 -6.31 -0.55
C ILE A 371 -1.02 -6.69 -1.85
N MET A 372 -1.46 -6.06 -2.93
CA MET A 372 -0.94 -6.30 -4.27
C MET A 372 -0.04 -5.15 -4.69
N ALA A 373 0.96 -5.46 -5.51
CA ALA A 373 1.70 -4.47 -6.28
C ALA A 373 1.82 -4.92 -7.74
N GLU A 374 1.44 -4.03 -8.64
CA GLU A 374 1.70 -4.13 -10.07
C GLU A 374 3.03 -3.41 -10.31
N LEU A 375 4.05 -4.14 -10.76
CA LEU A 375 5.42 -3.65 -10.96
C LEU A 375 5.86 -3.96 -12.40
N GLY A 376 5.48 -3.13 -13.36
CA GLY A 376 5.57 -3.47 -14.77
C GLY A 376 4.46 -4.43 -15.17
N ALA A 377 4.80 -5.36 -16.06
CA ALA A 377 3.92 -6.46 -16.44
C ALA A 377 3.77 -7.55 -15.35
N ARG A 378 4.35 -7.35 -14.15
CA ARG A 378 4.43 -8.35 -13.08
C ARG A 378 3.50 -7.98 -11.94
N ASN A 379 2.83 -8.97 -11.40
CA ASN A 379 1.87 -8.80 -10.30
C ASN A 379 2.39 -9.56 -9.08
N PHE A 380 2.49 -8.88 -7.94
CA PHE A 380 2.98 -9.48 -6.71
C PHE A 380 1.95 -9.39 -5.60
N ALA A 381 1.69 -10.51 -4.93
CA ALA A 381 1.03 -10.56 -3.65
C ALA A 381 2.07 -10.51 -2.53
N PHE A 382 1.90 -9.59 -1.59
CA PHE A 382 2.72 -9.51 -0.38
C PHE A 382 2.18 -10.47 0.67
N LEU A 383 2.99 -11.48 1.03
CA LEU A 383 2.66 -12.46 2.06
C LEU A 383 3.40 -12.10 3.34
N PHE A 384 2.66 -11.95 4.44
CA PHE A 384 3.22 -11.51 5.71
C PHE A 384 3.52 -12.69 6.62
N ASP A 385 4.76 -12.76 7.10
CA ASP A 385 5.17 -13.69 8.17
C ASP A 385 5.13 -12.96 9.53
N GLY A 386 3.91 -12.84 10.06
CA GLY A 386 3.63 -11.99 11.20
C GLY A 386 3.99 -10.53 10.89
N GLN A 387 4.75 -9.88 11.78
CA GLN A 387 5.32 -8.53 11.57
C GLN A 387 6.80 -8.57 11.21
N SER A 388 7.37 -9.77 11.02
CA SER A 388 8.82 -9.95 10.96
C SER A 388 9.38 -9.83 9.55
N ALA A 389 8.63 -10.28 8.54
CA ALA A 389 9.06 -10.29 7.16
C ALA A 389 7.86 -10.27 6.21
N THR A 390 8.14 -9.85 4.97
CA THR A 390 7.24 -9.94 3.83
C THR A 390 7.91 -10.71 2.71
N SER A 391 7.20 -11.69 2.14
CA SER A 391 7.61 -12.41 0.94
C SER A 391 6.79 -11.92 -0.25
N PHE A 392 7.43 -11.84 -1.42
CA PHE A 392 6.82 -11.41 -2.67
C PHE A 392 6.46 -12.68 -3.45
N LEU A 393 5.16 -12.91 -3.64
CA LEU A 393 4.64 -14.02 -4.41
C LEU A 393 4.18 -13.48 -5.76
N GLU A 394 4.83 -13.89 -6.84
CA GLU A 394 4.42 -13.48 -8.18
C GLU A 394 3.12 -14.22 -8.58
N LEU A 395 2.14 -13.48 -9.10
CA LEU A 395 0.91 -14.03 -9.64
C LEU A 395 1.00 -14.15 -11.15
N SER A 396 0.61 -15.32 -11.65
CA SER A 396 0.37 -15.59 -13.08
C SER A 396 -1.12 -15.78 -13.32
N SER A 397 -1.51 -15.87 -14.60
CA SER A 397 -2.90 -16.20 -14.96
C SER A 397 -3.29 -17.59 -14.49
N ASP A 398 -2.32 -18.48 -14.26
CA ASP A 398 -2.52 -19.82 -13.70
C ASP A 398 -2.69 -19.85 -12.18
N GLY A 399 -2.39 -18.75 -11.49
CA GLY A 399 -2.43 -18.67 -10.03
C GLY A 399 -1.11 -18.20 -9.41
N PRO A 400 -0.96 -18.34 -8.09
CA PRO A 400 0.26 -18.00 -7.38
C PRO A 400 1.45 -18.84 -7.86
N GLY A 401 2.56 -18.16 -8.13
CA GLY A 401 3.84 -18.76 -8.49
C GLY A 401 4.71 -19.07 -7.27
N ALA A 402 6.03 -19.06 -7.48
CA ALA A 402 7.00 -19.18 -6.38
C ALA A 402 7.25 -17.82 -5.71
N ILE A 403 7.75 -17.86 -4.48
CA ILE A 403 8.30 -16.68 -3.82
C ILE A 403 9.51 -16.17 -4.62
N SER A 404 9.45 -14.90 -5.01
CA SER A 404 10.46 -14.27 -5.86
C SER A 404 11.54 -13.58 -5.04
N THR A 405 11.18 -12.90 -3.95
CA THR A 405 12.07 -12.18 -3.04
C THR A 405 11.42 -12.01 -1.66
N LYS A 406 12.19 -11.55 -0.67
CA LYS A 406 11.72 -11.24 0.68
C LYS A 406 12.42 -10.03 1.29
N THR A 407 11.80 -9.40 2.27
CA THR A 407 12.42 -8.34 3.07
C THR A 407 11.97 -8.40 4.53
N THR A 408 12.78 -7.85 5.43
CA THR A 408 12.42 -7.68 6.83
C THR A 408 11.29 -6.67 6.96
N GLY A 409 10.33 -6.92 7.86
CA GLY A 409 9.20 -6.04 8.14
C GLY A 409 7.98 -6.25 7.23
N LEU A 410 7.06 -5.28 7.26
CA LEU A 410 5.83 -5.28 6.45
C LEU A 410 5.94 -4.33 5.25
N VAL A 411 5.77 -4.85 4.04
CA VAL A 411 5.68 -4.03 2.82
C VAL A 411 4.23 -3.62 2.55
N PHE A 412 3.99 -2.32 2.43
CA PHE A 412 2.67 -1.75 2.10
C PHE A 412 2.67 -0.98 0.78
N SER A 413 3.84 -0.77 0.18
CA SER A 413 3.96 -0.20 -1.15
C SER A 413 5.28 -0.62 -1.81
N ALA A 414 5.22 -0.80 -3.11
CA ALA A 414 6.37 -0.90 -3.99
C ALA A 414 6.01 -0.20 -5.30
N VAL A 415 7.02 0.31 -6.01
CA VAL A 415 6.84 0.93 -7.33
C VAL A 415 7.99 0.51 -8.24
N LYS A 416 7.68 0.23 -9.51
CA LYS A 416 8.67 0.08 -10.55
C LYS A 416 9.09 1.46 -11.04
N MET A 417 10.38 1.77 -10.91
CA MET A 417 10.96 3.05 -11.26
C MET A 417 11.49 3.07 -12.69
N ARG A 418 12.49 2.26 -13.02
CA ARG A 418 13.03 2.15 -14.38
C ARG A 418 12.85 0.75 -14.94
#